data_AF-A0A6J6DC96-F1
#
_entry.id   AF-A0A6J6DC96-F1
#
_cell.length_a   1.000
_cell.length_b   1.000
_cell.length_c   1.000
_cell.angle_alpha   90.00
_cell.angle_beta   90.00
_cell.angle_gamma   90.00
#
_symmetry.space_group_name_H-M   'P 1'
#
loop_
_entity.id
_entity.type
_entity.pdbx_description
1 polymer ?
#
loop_
_entity_poly.entity_id
_entity_poly.type
_entity_poly.pdbx_seq_one_letter_code
_entity_poly.pdbx_strand_id
1 'polypeptide(L)'
;MAAIESYGGDPRIIATRAEIERVQVALAAAGNILLGQLDLTDFLNAPLKRIGLAMEMPGFSERINYLLAALQNAAKEYFDGEALVAKELTDIGLVSAPVFAAGLIAIGNEAGLVREGPAVAKEIRRFARGAPETLAQLARRTAMIDRPGRIAIERYGNIFIAYVPGTQNWLPLAGKNPLDLTSNLHAMKGAGLAASEKGLGLALQKSGAGANSKIYLVGHSQGGMVAANMALRDSRVAGIVTFGAPISQVAGQLKIPVVAIEHSNDVVPKLGLKANPLLENITTVVREVPIAQPVDALVEAHDISNYAKTAELADDSTEYGLKRVREQLLTGIGAGVGEVRVYELSRN
;
A
#
# COMPACT_ATOMS: atom_id res chain seq x y z
N MET A 1 -14.84 15.82 -10.28
CA MET A 1 -14.25 15.12 -9.12
C MET A 1 -13.18 14.20 -9.66
N ALA A 2 -11.96 14.21 -9.11
CA ALA A 2 -10.93 13.25 -9.51
C ALA A 2 -11.44 11.84 -9.18
N ALA A 3 -11.50 10.97 -10.19
CA ALA A 3 -11.91 9.58 -10.02
C ALA A 3 -10.85 8.82 -9.20
N ILE A 4 -11.28 7.79 -8.49
CA ILE A 4 -10.36 6.80 -7.93
C ILE A 4 -10.19 5.67 -8.94
N GLU A 5 -9.00 5.08 -8.96
CA GLU A 5 -8.71 3.83 -9.65
C GLU A 5 -8.41 2.76 -8.59
N SER A 6 -8.75 1.50 -8.85
CA SER A 6 -8.38 0.39 -7.96
C SER A 6 -7.89 -0.80 -8.73
N TYR A 7 -6.95 -1.53 -8.12
CA TYR A 7 -6.39 -2.76 -8.67
C TYR A 7 -6.20 -3.82 -7.59
N GLY A 8 -6.10 -5.08 -8.00
CA GLY A 8 -6.09 -6.23 -7.08
C GLY A 8 -7.48 -6.53 -6.50
N GLY A 9 -7.60 -7.58 -5.70
CA GLY A 9 -8.86 -7.97 -5.08
C GLY A 9 -9.72 -8.92 -5.93
N ASP A 10 -9.55 -8.92 -7.24
CA ASP A 10 -10.22 -9.85 -8.17
C ASP A 10 -9.40 -11.14 -8.33
N PRO A 11 -9.89 -12.30 -7.88
CA PRO A 11 -9.17 -13.58 -8.01
C PRO A 11 -8.99 -14.01 -9.47
N ARG A 12 -9.72 -13.41 -10.42
CA ARG A 12 -9.54 -13.66 -11.87
C ARG A 12 -8.35 -12.89 -12.45
N ILE A 13 -7.88 -11.85 -11.77
CA ILE A 13 -6.83 -10.94 -12.24
C ILE A 13 -5.69 -10.98 -11.22
N ILE A 14 -4.80 -11.95 -11.38
CA ILE A 14 -3.58 -12.07 -10.58
C ILE A 14 -2.39 -11.86 -11.52
N ALA A 15 -1.61 -10.80 -11.30
CA ALA A 15 -0.39 -10.59 -12.08
C ALA A 15 0.76 -11.35 -11.42
N THR A 16 1.22 -12.40 -12.10
CA THR A 16 2.48 -13.08 -11.80
C THR A 16 3.44 -12.87 -12.96
N ARG A 17 4.76 -12.94 -12.72
CA ARG A 17 5.75 -12.89 -13.81
C ARG A 17 5.46 -13.97 -14.86
N ALA A 18 5.09 -15.17 -14.41
CA ALA A 18 4.68 -16.27 -15.29
C ALA A 18 3.43 -15.94 -16.13
N GLU A 19 2.44 -15.24 -15.56
CA GLU A 19 1.23 -14.84 -16.29
C GLU A 19 1.53 -13.75 -17.33
N ILE A 20 2.38 -12.77 -17.00
CA ILE A 20 2.83 -11.77 -17.98
C ILE A 20 3.61 -12.44 -19.11
N GLU A 21 4.53 -13.34 -18.80
CA GLU A 21 5.29 -14.12 -19.79
C GLU A 21 4.35 -14.97 -20.66
N ARG A 22 3.35 -15.63 -20.07
CA ARG A 22 2.33 -16.40 -20.80
C ARG A 22 1.57 -15.52 -21.81
N VAL A 23 1.15 -14.32 -21.41
CA VAL A 23 0.46 -13.37 -22.29
C VAL A 23 1.39 -12.86 -23.39
N GLN A 24 2.66 -12.58 -23.08
CA GLN A 24 3.66 -12.19 -24.08
C GLN A 24 3.88 -13.29 -25.13
N VAL A 25 4.01 -14.55 -24.70
CA VAL A 25 4.14 -15.70 -25.60
C VAL A 25 2.89 -15.84 -26.49
N ALA A 26 1.69 -15.69 -25.93
CA ALA A 26 0.45 -15.75 -26.70
C ALA A 26 0.34 -14.63 -27.75
N LEU A 27 0.71 -13.39 -27.39
CA LEU A 27 0.73 -12.26 -28.32
C LEU A 27 1.77 -12.44 -29.43
N ALA A 28 2.98 -12.90 -29.10
CA ALA A 28 4.01 -13.18 -30.08
C ALA A 28 3.58 -14.30 -31.04
N ALA A 29 2.96 -15.37 -30.52
CA ALA A 29 2.42 -16.45 -31.34
C ALA A 29 1.31 -15.95 -32.29
N ALA A 30 0.39 -15.11 -31.80
CA ALA A 30 -0.66 -14.50 -32.63
C ALA A 30 -0.06 -13.63 -33.75
N GLY A 31 0.96 -12.82 -33.44
CA GLY A 31 1.69 -12.03 -34.43
C GLY A 31 2.35 -12.89 -35.50
N ASN A 32 3.02 -13.98 -35.11
CA ASN A 32 3.66 -14.91 -36.04
C ASN A 32 2.65 -15.62 -36.95
N ILE A 33 1.51 -16.06 -36.40
CA ILE A 33 0.44 -16.69 -37.19
C ILE A 33 -0.08 -15.72 -38.25
N LEU A 34 -0.32 -14.46 -37.87
CA LEU A 34 -0.85 -13.44 -38.77
C LEU A 34 0.14 -13.03 -39.86
N LEU A 35 1.43 -12.93 -39.54
CA LEU A 35 2.48 -12.72 -40.56
C LEU A 35 2.57 -13.91 -41.52
N GLY A 36 2.41 -15.14 -41.04
CA GLY A 36 2.35 -16.33 -41.87
C GLY A 36 1.15 -16.39 -42.83
N GLN A 37 0.12 -15.56 -42.64
CA GLN A 37 -1.02 -15.43 -43.56
C GLN A 37 -0.73 -14.57 -44.79
N LEU A 38 0.48 -14.00 -44.90
CA LEU A 38 0.94 -13.19 -46.04
C LEU A 38 1.86 -13.98 -46.99
N ASP A 39 1.67 -15.31 -47.10
CA ASP A 39 2.40 -16.11 -48.09
C ASP A 39 2.07 -15.65 -49.51
N LEU A 40 3.10 -15.48 -50.34
CA LEU A 40 2.98 -15.08 -51.75
C LEU A 40 2.07 -16.01 -52.55
N THR A 41 2.03 -17.29 -52.20
CA THR A 41 1.20 -18.30 -52.87
C THR A 41 -0.29 -18.11 -52.60
N ASP A 42 -0.68 -17.56 -51.45
CA ASP A 42 -2.07 -17.31 -51.07
C ASP A 42 -2.69 -16.12 -51.83
N PHE A 43 -1.85 -15.20 -52.33
CA PHE A 43 -2.29 -14.10 -53.20
C PHE A 43 -2.83 -14.60 -54.54
N LEU A 44 -2.45 -15.81 -54.98
CA LEU A 44 -2.96 -16.42 -56.20
C LEU A 44 -4.41 -16.93 -56.04
N ASN A 45 -4.83 -17.26 -54.82
CA ASN A 45 -6.13 -17.86 -54.54
C ASN A 45 -7.19 -16.83 -54.08
N ALA A 46 -6.79 -15.80 -53.32
CA ALA A 46 -7.71 -14.82 -52.74
C ALA A 46 -7.15 -13.38 -52.74
N PRO A 47 -6.83 -12.80 -53.91
CA PRO A 47 -6.03 -11.58 -54.03
C PRO A 47 -6.61 -10.37 -53.30
N LEU A 48 -7.92 -10.10 -53.44
CA LEU A 48 -8.56 -8.93 -52.82
C LEU A 48 -8.58 -9.00 -51.29
N LYS A 49 -8.82 -10.19 -50.72
CA LYS A 49 -8.82 -10.38 -49.27
C LYS A 49 -7.40 -10.27 -48.69
N ARG A 50 -6.39 -10.75 -49.42
CA ARG A 50 -4.99 -10.69 -49.00
C ARG A 50 -4.38 -9.29 -49.12
N ILE A 51 -4.79 -8.49 -50.10
CA ILE A 51 -4.43 -7.07 -50.19
C ILE A 51 -4.99 -6.30 -48.98
N GLY A 52 -6.28 -6.49 -48.65
CA GLY A 52 -6.88 -5.87 -47.46
C GLY A 52 -6.15 -6.24 -46.17
N LEU A 53 -5.81 -7.53 -46.00
CA LEU A 53 -5.00 -7.99 -44.87
C LEU A 53 -3.62 -7.31 -44.86
N ALA A 54 -2.90 -7.31 -45.99
CA ALA A 54 -1.57 -6.72 -46.10
C ALA A 54 -1.54 -5.21 -45.79
N MET A 55 -2.62 -4.49 -46.10
CA MET A 55 -2.75 -3.06 -45.77
C MET A 55 -2.94 -2.82 -44.26
N GLU A 56 -3.62 -3.72 -43.54
CA GLU A 56 -3.87 -3.62 -42.10
C GLU A 56 -2.71 -4.16 -41.24
N MET A 57 -1.92 -5.10 -41.80
CA MET A 57 -0.85 -5.80 -41.09
C MET A 57 0.23 -4.90 -40.46
N PRO A 58 0.66 -3.78 -41.08
CA PRO A 58 1.55 -2.83 -40.42
C PRO A 58 0.97 -2.28 -39.11
N GLY A 59 -0.27 -1.77 -39.14
CA GLY A 59 -0.92 -1.21 -37.96
C GLY A 59 -1.20 -2.27 -36.87
N PHE A 60 -1.50 -3.49 -37.28
CA PHE A 60 -1.65 -4.61 -36.35
C PHE A 60 -0.31 -5.00 -35.69
N SER A 61 0.77 -5.05 -36.47
CA SER A 61 2.12 -5.35 -35.98
C SER A 61 2.61 -4.28 -34.99
N GLU A 62 2.36 -3.01 -35.28
CA GLU A 62 2.63 -1.91 -34.34
C GLU A 62 1.89 -2.08 -33.01
N ARG A 63 0.61 -2.46 -33.04
CA ARG A 63 -0.19 -2.69 -31.83
C ARG A 63 0.33 -3.88 -31.01
N ILE A 64 0.69 -4.99 -31.66
CA ILE A 64 1.30 -6.13 -30.94
C ILE A 64 2.63 -5.73 -30.31
N ASN A 65 3.50 -5.03 -31.05
CA ASN A 65 4.79 -4.58 -30.53
C ASN A 65 4.62 -3.61 -29.37
N TYR A 66 3.65 -2.70 -29.47
CA TYR A 66 3.28 -1.80 -28.39
C TYR A 66 2.82 -2.57 -27.14
N LEU A 67 1.94 -3.56 -27.28
CA LEU A 67 1.47 -4.38 -26.17
C LEU A 67 2.60 -5.21 -25.53
N LEU A 68 3.50 -5.79 -26.34
CA LEU A 68 4.66 -6.51 -25.83
C LEU A 68 5.59 -5.58 -25.03
N ALA A 69 5.87 -4.38 -25.54
CA ALA A 69 6.65 -3.37 -24.84
C ALA A 69 5.96 -2.90 -23.55
N ALA A 70 4.64 -2.68 -23.59
CA ALA A 70 3.84 -2.30 -22.42
C ALA A 70 3.85 -3.40 -21.35
N LEU A 71 3.73 -4.67 -21.72
CA LEU A 71 3.83 -5.80 -20.80
C LEU A 71 5.23 -5.93 -20.19
N GLN A 72 6.29 -5.68 -20.96
CA GLN A 72 7.66 -5.66 -20.44
C GLN A 72 7.88 -4.52 -19.46
N ASN A 73 7.36 -3.32 -19.75
CA ASN A 73 7.44 -2.18 -18.86
C ASN A 73 6.63 -2.40 -17.58
N ALA A 74 5.40 -2.92 -17.70
CA ALA A 74 4.58 -3.32 -16.56
C ALA A 74 5.29 -4.38 -15.71
N ALA A 75 5.90 -5.41 -16.30
CA ALA A 75 6.67 -6.39 -15.55
C ALA A 75 7.85 -5.77 -14.79
N LYS A 76 8.58 -4.83 -15.40
CA LYS A 76 9.67 -4.10 -14.73
C LYS A 76 9.15 -3.20 -13.61
N GLU A 77 8.03 -2.51 -13.81
CA GLU A 77 7.40 -1.68 -12.78
C GLU A 77 6.92 -2.51 -11.58
N TYR A 78 6.24 -3.63 -11.84
CA TYR A 78 5.71 -4.50 -10.78
C TYR A 78 6.79 -5.32 -10.07
N PHE A 79 7.82 -5.79 -10.78
CA PHE A 79 8.79 -6.74 -10.22
C PHE A 79 10.18 -6.15 -9.96
N ASP A 80 10.59 -5.09 -10.68
CA ASP A 80 11.96 -4.58 -10.77
C ASP A 80 12.06 -3.04 -10.54
N GLY A 81 11.03 -2.41 -9.93
CA GLY A 81 10.69 -0.98 -9.97
C GLY A 81 11.67 0.07 -9.40
N GLU A 82 12.93 -0.27 -9.14
CA GLU A 82 13.95 0.65 -8.60
C GLU A 82 14.22 1.86 -9.53
N ALA A 83 14.11 1.67 -10.86
CA ALA A 83 14.42 2.70 -11.85
C ALA A 83 13.34 3.78 -12.03
N LEU A 84 12.05 3.46 -11.84
CA LEU A 84 10.96 4.44 -12.00
C LEU A 84 10.90 5.42 -10.83
N VAL A 85 11.13 4.93 -9.61
CA VAL A 85 11.13 5.79 -8.42
C VAL A 85 12.27 6.80 -8.48
N ALA A 86 13.45 6.40 -8.96
CA ALA A 86 14.57 7.32 -9.18
C ALA A 86 14.22 8.46 -10.16
N LYS A 87 13.47 8.14 -11.22
CA LYS A 87 12.99 9.13 -12.20
C LYS A 87 11.93 10.06 -11.60
N GLU A 88 10.89 9.53 -10.96
CA GLU A 88 9.85 10.37 -10.33
C GLU A 88 10.42 11.31 -9.26
N LEU A 89 11.37 10.82 -8.45
CA LEU A 89 12.09 11.67 -7.49
C LEU A 89 12.86 12.80 -8.17
N THR A 90 13.43 12.55 -9.35
CA THR A 90 14.16 13.55 -10.13
C THR A 90 13.21 14.56 -10.78
N ASP A 91 12.10 14.08 -11.36
CA ASP A 91 11.11 14.89 -12.08
C ASP A 91 10.35 15.87 -11.15
N ILE A 92 10.19 15.52 -9.85
CA ILE A 92 9.58 16.39 -8.82
C ILE A 92 10.57 17.44 -8.27
N GLY A 93 11.80 17.51 -8.80
CA GLY A 93 12.77 18.56 -8.43
C GLY A 93 13.47 18.34 -7.09
N LEU A 94 13.42 17.13 -6.53
CA LEU A 94 14.08 16.73 -5.27
C LEU A 94 15.61 16.56 -5.39
N VAL A 95 16.25 17.30 -6.30
CA VAL A 95 17.72 17.33 -6.43
C VAL A 95 18.36 18.28 -5.39
N SER A 96 17.58 19.19 -4.78
CA SER A 96 18.13 20.18 -3.85
C SER A 96 17.10 20.77 -2.85
N ALA A 97 16.57 19.94 -1.95
CA ALA A 97 15.99 20.31 -0.65
C ALA A 97 15.91 19.02 0.17
N PRO A 98 16.16 19.04 1.48
CA PRO A 98 16.78 17.91 2.16
C PRO A 98 15.94 16.64 2.06
N VAL A 99 16.45 15.68 1.29
CA VAL A 99 16.49 14.24 1.55
C VAL A 99 15.84 13.78 2.87
N PHE A 100 14.51 13.76 3.01
CA PHE A 100 13.86 13.43 4.30
C PHE A 100 13.21 12.04 4.41
N ALA A 101 13.04 11.27 3.33
CA ALA A 101 12.44 9.93 3.43
C ALA A 101 13.20 8.82 2.69
N ALA A 102 13.67 9.06 1.46
CA ALA A 102 14.39 8.03 0.68
C ALA A 102 15.90 7.97 1.00
N GLY A 103 16.61 9.10 1.01
CA GLY A 103 18.08 9.09 1.21
C GLY A 103 18.55 9.00 2.66
N LEU A 104 17.68 9.25 3.66
CA LEU A 104 18.02 9.02 5.07
C LEU A 104 18.09 7.53 5.44
N ILE A 105 17.55 6.65 4.60
CA ILE A 105 17.68 5.19 4.75
C ILE A 105 19.14 4.74 4.67
N ALA A 106 19.99 5.48 3.94
CA ALA A 106 21.37 5.10 3.70
C ALA A 106 22.36 5.55 4.81
N ILE A 107 22.12 6.68 5.50
CA ILE A 107 23.18 7.33 6.31
C ILE A 107 23.17 6.92 7.79
N GLY A 108 22.04 6.47 8.35
CA GLY A 108 21.91 6.23 9.80
C GLY A 108 22.63 4.98 10.36
N ASN A 109 23.05 4.05 9.50
CA ASN A 109 23.55 2.74 9.92
C ASN A 109 25.00 2.74 10.45
N GLU A 110 25.87 3.64 9.98
CA GLU A 110 27.32 3.56 10.29
C GLU A 110 27.72 4.11 11.66
N ALA A 111 26.92 5.00 12.26
CA ALA A 111 27.30 5.69 13.50
C ALA A 111 26.66 5.14 14.79
N GLY A 112 25.78 4.14 14.71
CA GLY A 112 25.09 3.58 15.89
C GLY A 112 24.06 4.52 16.55
N LEU A 113 23.69 5.63 15.91
CA LEU A 113 22.76 6.66 16.39
C LEU A 113 21.26 6.26 16.22
N VAL A 114 21.00 5.20 15.46
CA VAL A 114 19.67 4.66 15.13
C VAL A 114 19.47 3.31 15.83
N ARG A 115 19.57 3.31 17.17
CA ARG A 115 19.38 2.10 17.99
C ARG A 115 17.98 2.05 18.56
N GLU A 116 17.36 0.88 18.45
CA GLU A 116 16.11 0.61 19.13
C GLU A 116 16.32 0.28 20.60
N GLY A 117 15.37 0.71 21.42
CA GLY A 117 15.32 0.46 22.86
C GLY A 117 14.05 -0.32 23.23
N PRO A 118 13.91 -0.72 24.50
CA PRO A 118 12.67 -1.32 25.00
C PRO A 118 11.48 -0.38 24.79
N ALA A 119 10.39 -0.92 24.26
CA ALA A 119 9.14 -0.17 24.09
C ALA A 119 8.27 -0.28 25.35
N VAL A 120 7.52 0.79 25.64
CA VAL A 120 6.53 0.88 26.71
C VAL A 120 5.23 1.38 26.09
N ALA A 121 4.10 0.85 26.56
CA ALA A 121 2.76 1.36 26.24
C ALA A 121 2.03 1.73 27.54
N LYS A 122 1.70 3.01 27.74
CA LYS A 122 0.98 3.52 28.91
C LYS A 122 -0.44 3.91 28.51
N GLU A 123 -1.45 3.31 29.14
CA GLU A 123 -2.84 3.74 28.93
C GLU A 123 -3.03 5.15 29.50
N ILE A 124 -3.60 6.05 28.70
CA ILE A 124 -3.79 7.47 29.08
C ILE A 124 -5.24 7.91 29.01
N ARG A 125 -6.10 7.18 28.28
CA ARG A 125 -7.52 7.50 28.15
C ARG A 125 -8.33 6.26 27.82
N ARG A 126 -9.55 6.20 28.33
CA ARG A 126 -10.54 5.16 28.05
C ARG A 126 -11.93 5.76 27.85
N PHE A 127 -12.67 5.31 26.86
CA PHE A 127 -14.05 5.76 26.58
C PHE A 127 -14.79 4.75 25.70
N ALA A 128 -16.10 4.92 25.52
CA ALA A 128 -16.93 4.04 24.67
C ALA A 128 -17.15 4.64 23.27
N ARG A 129 -17.24 3.79 22.24
CA ARG A 129 -17.54 4.22 20.86
C ARG A 129 -18.19 3.09 20.05
N GLY A 130 -19.13 3.45 19.17
CA GLY A 130 -19.68 2.51 18.16
C GLY A 130 -18.62 1.98 17.20
N ALA A 131 -18.79 0.76 16.71
CA ALA A 131 -17.91 0.15 15.72
C ALA A 131 -17.83 0.98 14.43
N PRO A 132 -16.69 0.99 13.73
CA PRO A 132 -16.59 1.66 12.45
C PRO A 132 -17.25 0.83 11.34
N GLU A 133 -17.93 1.50 10.42
CA GLU A 133 -18.71 0.87 9.35
C GLU A 133 -18.13 1.11 7.96
N THR A 134 -17.12 1.99 7.85
CA THR A 134 -16.60 2.50 6.56
C THR A 134 -15.09 2.71 6.63
N LEU A 135 -14.40 2.62 5.49
CA LEU A 135 -12.98 2.94 5.36
C LEU A 135 -12.72 4.40 5.77
N ALA A 136 -13.63 5.31 5.42
CA ALA A 136 -13.55 6.71 5.79
C ALA A 136 -13.58 6.94 7.31
N GLN A 137 -14.38 6.17 8.06
CA GLN A 137 -14.35 6.22 9.53
C GLN A 137 -13.03 5.70 10.09
N LEU A 138 -12.43 4.66 9.49
CA LEU A 138 -11.11 4.17 9.89
C LEU A 138 -10.02 5.24 9.67
N ALA A 139 -10.06 5.92 8.52
CA ALA A 139 -9.16 7.02 8.19
C ALA A 139 -9.28 8.18 9.19
N ARG A 140 -10.51 8.66 9.43
CA ARG A 140 -10.79 9.74 10.38
C ARG A 140 -10.35 9.39 11.80
N ARG A 141 -10.61 8.15 12.26
CA ARG A 141 -10.17 7.69 13.59
C ARG A 141 -8.64 7.70 13.71
N THR A 142 -7.93 7.36 12.64
CA THR A 142 -6.45 7.45 12.59
C THR A 142 -5.98 8.90 12.64
N ALA A 143 -6.61 9.80 11.86
CA ALA A 143 -6.30 11.23 11.83
C ALA A 143 -6.46 11.93 13.18
N MET A 144 -7.41 11.47 14.02
CA MET A 144 -7.62 12.02 15.37
C MET A 144 -6.48 11.70 16.36
N ILE A 145 -5.50 10.88 15.98
CA ILE A 145 -4.36 10.51 16.82
C ILE A 145 -3.19 11.45 16.51
N ASP A 146 -3.36 12.70 16.90
CA ASP A 146 -2.51 13.83 16.53
C ASP A 146 -1.40 14.15 17.55
N ARG A 147 -1.41 13.49 18.71
CA ARG A 147 -0.42 13.74 19.77
C ARG A 147 0.76 12.76 19.73
N PRO A 148 1.96 13.22 20.17
CA PRO A 148 3.17 12.40 20.18
C PRO A 148 3.01 11.04 20.87
N GLY A 149 3.51 9.99 20.22
CA GLY A 149 3.56 8.62 20.73
C GLY A 149 2.21 7.93 20.86
N ARG A 150 1.10 8.55 20.43
CA ARG A 150 -0.22 7.96 20.71
C ARG A 150 -0.64 6.94 19.67
N ILE A 151 -1.33 5.91 20.15
CA ILE A 151 -2.12 4.98 19.35
C ILE A 151 -3.46 4.72 20.06
N ALA A 152 -4.44 4.20 19.33
CA ALA A 152 -5.73 3.81 19.91
C ALA A 152 -6.04 2.35 19.60
N ILE A 153 -6.58 1.64 20.59
CA ILE A 153 -7.08 0.28 20.47
C ILE A 153 -8.57 0.31 20.80
N GLU A 154 -9.41 -0.13 19.86
CA GLU A 154 -10.83 -0.32 20.05
C GLU A 154 -11.14 -1.81 20.21
N ARG A 155 -12.04 -2.16 21.12
CA ARG A 155 -12.41 -3.52 21.45
C ARG A 155 -13.91 -3.72 21.37
N TYR A 156 -14.32 -4.67 20.54
CA TYR A 156 -15.71 -5.10 20.31
C TYR A 156 -15.79 -6.62 20.55
N GLY A 157 -16.02 -7.03 21.81
CA GLY A 157 -15.95 -8.43 22.19
C GLY A 157 -14.53 -9.01 22.08
N ASN A 158 -14.34 -9.96 21.15
CA ASN A 158 -13.03 -10.53 20.79
C ASN A 158 -12.37 -9.87 19.57
N ILE A 159 -13.02 -8.88 18.95
CA ILE A 159 -12.47 -8.10 17.85
C ILE A 159 -11.72 -6.88 18.40
N PHE A 160 -10.52 -6.65 17.89
CA PHE A 160 -9.67 -5.52 18.25
C PHE A 160 -9.33 -4.74 16.99
N ILE A 161 -9.39 -3.41 17.05
CA ILE A 161 -8.97 -2.53 15.97
C ILE A 161 -7.88 -1.61 16.52
N ALA A 162 -6.69 -1.63 15.93
CA ALA A 162 -5.62 -0.72 16.32
C ALA A 162 -5.41 0.35 15.26
N TYR A 163 -5.32 1.59 15.70
CA TYR A 163 -5.06 2.77 14.87
C TYR A 163 -3.66 3.29 15.17
N VAL A 164 -2.81 3.30 14.16
CA VAL A 164 -1.40 3.72 14.27
C VAL A 164 -1.16 4.88 13.30
N PRO A 165 -0.85 6.09 13.79
CA PRO A 165 -0.58 7.22 12.91
C PRO A 165 0.80 7.10 12.26
N GLY A 166 1.10 8.02 11.34
CA GLY A 166 2.39 8.12 10.68
C GLY A 166 3.52 8.63 11.57
N THR A 167 4.67 8.86 10.94
CA THR A 167 5.87 9.41 11.60
C THR A 167 5.59 10.79 12.19
N GLN A 168 5.88 10.96 13.48
CA GLN A 168 5.69 12.22 14.20
C GLN A 168 7.02 12.94 14.50
N ASN A 169 8.16 12.24 14.37
CA ASN A 169 9.49 12.84 14.50
C ASN A 169 10.43 12.32 13.40
N TRP A 170 11.01 13.24 12.63
CA TRP A 170 11.86 12.95 11.49
C TRP A 170 13.36 13.16 11.75
N LEU A 171 13.73 13.52 12.99
CA LEU A 171 15.14 13.68 13.35
C LEU A 171 15.88 12.33 13.24
N PRO A 172 17.11 12.30 12.70
CA PRO A 172 17.93 11.09 12.58
C PRO A 172 18.58 10.67 13.91
N LEU A 173 17.84 10.78 15.00
CA LEU A 173 18.24 10.43 16.35
C LEU A 173 17.08 9.70 17.03
N ALA A 174 17.38 8.59 17.70
CA ALA A 174 16.38 7.84 18.43
C ALA A 174 15.79 8.68 19.58
N GLY A 175 14.55 9.14 19.43
CA GLY A 175 13.80 9.86 20.47
C GLY A 175 13.01 8.94 21.41
N LYS A 176 12.34 9.54 22.41
CA LYS A 176 11.40 8.81 23.29
C LYS A 176 10.14 8.36 22.56
N ASN A 177 9.64 9.14 21.61
CA ASN A 177 8.49 8.76 20.79
C ASN A 177 8.96 7.72 19.75
N PRO A 178 8.47 6.47 19.79
CA PRO A 178 8.88 5.45 18.83
C PRO A 178 8.21 5.63 17.47
N LEU A 179 7.29 6.58 17.29
CA LEU A 179 6.71 6.90 15.98
C LEU A 179 7.63 7.88 15.23
N ASP A 180 8.85 7.44 14.94
CA ASP A 180 9.94 8.27 14.44
C ASP A 180 10.74 7.63 13.31
N LEU A 181 11.67 8.37 12.71
CA LEU A 181 12.54 7.89 11.64
C LEU A 181 13.36 6.65 12.05
N THR A 182 13.74 6.52 13.32
CA THR A 182 14.48 5.34 13.80
C THR A 182 13.62 4.08 13.63
N SER A 183 12.37 4.11 14.08
CA SER A 183 11.45 2.99 13.87
C SER A 183 11.16 2.72 12.39
N ASN A 184 11.16 3.74 11.52
CA ASN A 184 11.02 3.52 10.07
C ASN A 184 12.13 2.61 9.55
N LEU A 185 13.38 2.97 9.87
CA LEU A 185 14.55 2.22 9.41
C LEU A 185 14.57 0.78 9.94
N HIS A 186 14.15 0.57 11.19
CA HIS A 186 14.08 -0.78 11.75
C HIS A 186 12.91 -1.59 11.17
N ALA A 187 11.74 -0.99 10.96
CA ALA A 187 10.61 -1.67 10.35
C ALA A 187 10.89 -2.06 8.89
N MET A 188 11.64 -1.24 8.14
CA MET A 188 12.09 -1.58 6.78
C MET A 188 13.11 -2.72 6.76
N LYS A 189 13.97 -2.83 7.78
CA LYS A 189 14.95 -3.92 7.89
C LYS A 189 14.29 -5.28 8.15
N GLY A 190 13.15 -5.29 8.83
CA GLY A 190 12.41 -6.52 9.07
C GLY A 190 11.40 -6.43 10.21
N ALA A 191 10.42 -7.34 10.15
CA ALA A 191 9.32 -7.39 11.10
C ALA A 191 9.78 -7.64 12.55
N GLY A 192 9.24 -6.83 13.46
CA GLY A 192 9.38 -6.82 14.91
C GLY A 192 10.68 -6.21 15.43
N LEU A 193 11.44 -5.54 14.57
CA LEU A 193 12.65 -4.83 14.98
C LEU A 193 12.31 -3.46 15.61
N ALA A 194 11.32 -2.75 15.05
CA ALA A 194 10.97 -1.39 15.47
C ALA A 194 10.31 -1.34 16.86
N ALA A 195 10.60 -0.28 17.63
CA ALA A 195 9.95 -0.04 18.92
C ALA A 195 8.47 0.31 18.77
N SER A 196 8.07 0.91 17.65
CA SER A 196 6.66 1.15 17.33
C SER A 196 5.85 -0.16 17.23
N GLU A 197 6.41 -1.20 16.60
CA GLU A 197 5.80 -2.53 16.51
C GLU A 197 5.70 -3.21 17.89
N LYS A 198 6.78 -3.15 18.67
CA LYS A 198 6.81 -3.69 20.05
C LYS A 198 5.79 -2.96 20.93
N GLY A 199 5.71 -1.64 20.81
CA GLY A 199 4.76 -0.80 21.55
C GLY A 199 3.32 -1.12 21.21
N LEU A 200 3.00 -1.31 19.92
CA LEU A 200 1.68 -1.76 19.47
C LEU A 200 1.32 -3.14 20.06
N GLY A 201 2.23 -4.11 20.00
CA GLY A 201 2.03 -5.44 20.59
C GLY A 201 1.71 -5.37 22.09
N LEU A 202 2.44 -4.53 22.83
CA LEU A 202 2.18 -4.29 24.25
C LEU A 202 0.82 -3.62 24.51
N ALA A 203 0.42 -2.65 23.68
CA ALA A 203 -0.88 -1.99 23.80
C ALA A 203 -2.04 -2.95 23.52
N LEU A 204 -1.92 -3.82 22.51
CA LEU A 204 -2.89 -4.88 22.21
C LEU A 204 -3.01 -5.86 23.39
N GLN A 205 -1.89 -6.32 23.93
CA GLN A 205 -1.86 -7.17 25.11
C GLN A 205 -2.56 -6.51 26.31
N LYS A 206 -2.22 -5.25 26.62
CA LYS A 206 -2.82 -4.47 27.71
C LYS A 206 -4.31 -4.17 27.51
N SER A 207 -4.77 -4.13 26.26
CA SER A 207 -6.19 -4.02 25.92
C SER A 207 -6.97 -5.32 26.09
N GLY A 208 -6.26 -6.43 26.34
CA GLY A 208 -6.83 -7.75 26.56
C GLY A 208 -6.93 -8.62 25.31
N ALA A 209 -6.17 -8.33 24.24
CA ALA A 209 -6.09 -9.20 23.08
C ALA A 209 -5.38 -10.52 23.45
N GLY A 210 -6.15 -11.61 23.47
CA GLY A 210 -5.70 -12.96 23.82
C GLY A 210 -5.51 -13.84 22.58
N ALA A 211 -5.41 -15.16 22.77
CA ALA A 211 -5.18 -16.12 21.69
C ALA A 211 -6.34 -16.21 20.67
N ASN A 212 -7.58 -16.02 21.14
CA ASN A 212 -8.80 -16.12 20.31
C ASN A 212 -9.29 -14.77 19.76
N SER A 213 -8.46 -13.73 19.87
CA SER A 213 -8.78 -12.40 19.37
C SER A 213 -8.60 -12.33 17.85
N LYS A 214 -9.43 -11.53 17.18
CA LYS A 214 -9.17 -11.10 15.80
C LYS A 214 -8.75 -9.65 15.81
N ILE A 215 -7.64 -9.34 15.14
CA ILE A 215 -7.02 -8.01 15.17
C ILE A 215 -7.09 -7.40 13.78
N TYR A 216 -7.66 -6.19 13.69
CA TYR A 216 -7.64 -5.36 12.50
C TYR A 216 -6.69 -4.21 12.73
N LEU A 217 -5.76 -4.00 11.81
CA LEU A 217 -4.75 -2.95 11.93
C LEU A 217 -5.01 -1.86 10.90
N VAL A 218 -5.05 -0.62 11.37
CA VAL A 218 -5.28 0.57 10.56
C VAL A 218 -4.08 1.49 10.72
N GLY A 219 -3.42 1.82 9.62
CA GLY A 219 -2.13 2.49 9.67
C GLY A 219 -1.95 3.57 8.61
N HIS A 220 -1.47 4.74 9.01
CA HIS A 220 -1.01 5.78 8.07
C HIS A 220 0.51 5.78 7.99
N SER A 221 1.08 5.90 6.79
CA SER A 221 2.53 6.02 6.58
C SER A 221 3.30 4.90 7.32
N GLN A 222 4.19 5.25 8.27
CA GLN A 222 4.84 4.30 9.17
C GLN A 222 3.88 3.31 9.84
N GLY A 223 2.72 3.76 10.30
CA GLY A 223 1.74 2.92 10.98
C GLY A 223 1.22 1.78 10.10
N GLY A 224 1.17 1.98 8.78
CA GLY A 224 0.81 0.92 7.83
C GLY A 224 1.93 -0.11 7.64
N MET A 225 3.19 0.31 7.67
CA MET A 225 4.34 -0.60 7.67
C MET A 225 4.40 -1.42 8.97
N VAL A 226 4.16 -0.78 10.13
CA VAL A 226 3.99 -1.45 11.42
C VAL A 226 2.87 -2.49 11.36
N ALA A 227 1.73 -2.15 10.75
CA ALA A 227 0.61 -3.06 10.59
C ALA A 227 0.96 -4.29 9.74
N ALA A 228 1.60 -4.07 8.59
CA ALA A 228 2.02 -5.15 7.69
C ALA A 228 3.04 -6.09 8.36
N ASN A 229 4.04 -5.54 9.05
CA ASN A 229 5.03 -6.32 9.79
C ASN A 229 4.41 -7.13 10.93
N MET A 230 3.41 -6.57 11.64
CA MET A 230 2.70 -7.30 12.68
C MET A 230 1.91 -8.47 12.12
N ALA A 231 1.28 -8.33 10.95
CA ALA A 231 0.55 -9.43 10.32
C ALA A 231 1.43 -10.61 9.89
N LEU A 232 2.72 -10.38 9.63
CA LEU A 232 3.67 -11.47 9.37
C LEU A 232 4.04 -12.27 10.64
N ARG A 233 3.82 -11.68 11.82
CA ARG A 233 4.29 -12.23 13.11
C ARG A 233 3.16 -12.67 14.02
N ASP A 234 1.97 -12.13 13.83
CA ASP A 234 0.81 -12.36 14.68
C ASP A 234 -0.35 -12.91 13.83
N SER A 235 -0.58 -14.21 13.94
CA SER A 235 -1.64 -14.92 13.22
C SER A 235 -3.06 -14.49 13.61
N ARG A 236 -3.21 -13.69 14.67
CA ARG A 236 -4.49 -13.10 15.08
C ARG A 236 -4.90 -11.93 14.19
N VAL A 237 -3.96 -11.35 13.44
CA VAL A 237 -4.28 -10.26 12.51
C VAL A 237 -5.16 -10.81 11.40
N ALA A 238 -6.37 -10.27 11.28
CA ALA A 238 -7.41 -10.74 10.38
C ALA A 238 -7.65 -9.78 9.20
N GLY A 239 -7.03 -8.59 9.20
CA GLY A 239 -7.17 -7.61 8.13
C GLY A 239 -6.39 -6.32 8.37
N ILE A 240 -6.03 -5.63 7.29
CA ILE A 240 -5.32 -4.35 7.34
C ILE A 240 -6.00 -3.31 6.44
N VAL A 241 -6.04 -2.06 6.91
CA VAL A 241 -6.28 -0.89 6.06
C VAL A 241 -5.10 0.07 6.19
N THR A 242 -4.49 0.45 5.07
CA THR A 242 -3.37 1.40 5.07
C THR A 242 -3.69 2.67 4.29
N PHE A 243 -3.08 3.77 4.71
CA PHE A 243 -3.15 5.08 4.06
C PHE A 243 -1.73 5.57 3.82
N GLY A 244 -1.32 5.71 2.56
CA GLY A 244 -0.01 6.24 2.21
C GLY A 244 1.19 5.43 2.73
N ALA A 245 1.04 4.12 2.95
CA ALA A 245 2.07 3.31 3.62
C ALA A 245 2.92 2.49 2.62
N PRO A 246 4.26 2.45 2.75
CA PRO A 246 5.13 1.64 1.90
C PRO A 246 5.11 0.16 2.34
N ILE A 247 4.08 -0.59 1.95
CA ILE A 247 3.93 -2.00 2.33
C ILE A 247 4.38 -3.00 1.27
N SER A 248 4.76 -2.53 0.07
CA SER A 248 4.98 -3.40 -1.10
C SER A 248 6.09 -4.44 -0.90
N GLN A 249 7.09 -4.17 -0.04
CA GLN A 249 8.15 -5.14 0.27
C GLN A 249 7.66 -6.41 0.98
N VAL A 250 6.56 -6.32 1.73
CA VAL A 250 6.00 -7.43 2.49
C VAL A 250 4.60 -7.85 2.03
N ALA A 251 3.94 -7.03 1.22
CA ALA A 251 2.56 -7.24 0.78
C ALA A 251 2.33 -8.63 0.16
N GLY A 252 3.28 -9.15 -0.64
CA GLY A 252 3.17 -10.48 -1.24
C GLY A 252 3.10 -11.66 -0.25
N GLN A 253 3.55 -11.43 0.98
CA GLN A 253 3.55 -12.41 2.07
C GLN A 253 2.26 -12.36 2.90
N LEU A 254 1.49 -11.28 2.81
CA LEU A 254 0.25 -11.11 3.56
C LEU A 254 -0.83 -12.05 3.00
N LYS A 255 -1.37 -12.91 3.85
CA LYS A 255 -2.45 -13.89 3.51
C LYS A 255 -3.80 -13.50 4.09
N ILE A 256 -3.99 -12.20 4.34
CA ILE A 256 -5.17 -11.60 4.95
C ILE A 256 -5.73 -10.51 4.03
N PRO A 257 -6.99 -10.11 4.18
CA PRO A 257 -7.55 -8.96 3.48
C PRO A 257 -6.76 -7.68 3.74
N VAL A 258 -6.39 -6.96 2.68
CA VAL A 258 -5.70 -5.66 2.75
C VAL A 258 -6.36 -4.67 1.79
N VAL A 259 -6.76 -3.51 2.30
CA VAL A 259 -7.09 -2.33 1.48
C VAL A 259 -5.98 -1.31 1.69
N ALA A 260 -5.18 -1.09 0.65
CA ALA A 260 -4.17 -0.03 0.63
C ALA A 260 -4.71 1.18 -0.13
N ILE A 261 -4.70 2.36 0.49
CA ILE A 261 -5.11 3.60 -0.18
C ILE A 261 -3.85 4.43 -0.36
N GLU A 262 -3.57 4.82 -1.61
CA GLU A 262 -2.36 5.51 -2.04
C GLU A 262 -2.73 6.71 -2.90
N HIS A 263 -1.95 7.78 -2.81
CA HIS A 263 -2.05 8.88 -3.76
C HIS A 263 -0.93 8.81 -4.79
N SER A 264 -1.26 9.01 -6.08
CA SER A 264 -0.28 8.90 -7.17
C SER A 264 0.83 9.97 -7.07
N ASN A 265 0.51 11.11 -6.48
CA ASN A 265 1.40 12.23 -6.20
C ASN A 265 2.00 12.21 -4.77
N ASP A 266 1.81 11.10 -4.03
CA ASP A 266 2.51 10.84 -2.77
C ASP A 266 3.68 9.88 -3.01
N VAL A 267 4.89 10.31 -2.64
CA VAL A 267 6.11 9.52 -2.84
C VAL A 267 6.28 8.41 -1.80
N VAL A 268 5.64 8.53 -0.64
CA VAL A 268 5.92 7.65 0.51
C VAL A 268 5.53 6.19 0.23
N PRO A 269 4.35 5.86 -0.33
CA PRO A 269 4.03 4.49 -0.73
C PRO A 269 5.05 3.86 -1.68
N LYS A 270 5.67 4.69 -2.53
CA LYS A 270 6.60 4.26 -3.58
C LYS A 270 8.01 3.95 -3.07
N LEU A 271 8.31 4.23 -1.80
CA LEU A 271 9.63 3.95 -1.20
C LEU A 271 9.99 2.46 -1.17
N GLY A 272 9.00 1.57 -1.29
CA GLY A 272 9.25 0.13 -1.47
C GLY A 272 9.84 -0.24 -2.83
N LEU A 273 9.98 0.72 -3.76
CA LEU A 273 10.52 0.57 -5.12
C LEU A 273 9.75 -0.44 -5.98
N LYS A 274 8.53 -0.80 -5.56
CA LYS A 274 7.63 -1.72 -6.25
C LYS A 274 6.20 -1.31 -5.93
N ALA A 275 5.29 -1.53 -6.89
CA ALA A 275 3.86 -1.45 -6.64
C ALA A 275 3.41 -2.56 -5.68
N ASN A 276 2.24 -2.38 -5.05
CA ASN A 276 1.62 -3.49 -4.33
C ASN A 276 1.25 -4.60 -5.33
N PRO A 277 1.36 -5.88 -4.92
CA PRO A 277 1.11 -6.98 -5.84
C PRO A 277 -0.39 -7.11 -6.15
N LEU A 278 -0.70 -7.48 -7.40
CA LEU A 278 -2.05 -7.81 -7.85
C LEU A 278 -2.45 -9.20 -7.32
N LEU A 279 -2.88 -9.26 -6.06
CA LEU A 279 -3.32 -10.49 -5.40
C LEU A 279 -4.83 -10.46 -5.13
N GLU A 280 -5.41 -11.65 -4.98
CA GLU A 280 -6.82 -11.76 -4.62
C GLU A 280 -7.09 -11.08 -3.28
N ASN A 281 -6.25 -11.21 -2.26
CA ASN A 281 -6.55 -10.69 -0.92
C ASN A 281 -6.15 -9.21 -0.70
N ILE A 282 -5.59 -8.55 -1.71
CA ILE A 282 -5.09 -7.17 -1.60
C ILE A 282 -5.72 -6.33 -2.69
N THR A 283 -6.31 -5.20 -2.30
CA THR A 283 -6.72 -4.15 -3.24
C THR A 283 -5.95 -2.87 -2.94
N THR A 284 -5.49 -2.19 -3.97
CA THR A 284 -4.89 -0.86 -3.85
C THR A 284 -5.77 0.14 -4.57
N VAL A 285 -6.18 1.17 -3.84
CA VAL A 285 -6.96 2.30 -4.33
C VAL A 285 -6.02 3.46 -4.55
N VAL A 286 -5.97 3.97 -5.77
CA VAL A 286 -5.10 5.07 -6.18
C VAL A 286 -5.95 6.28 -6.54
N ARG A 287 -5.50 7.46 -6.12
CA ARG A 287 -6.09 8.72 -6.50
C ARG A 287 -5.05 9.82 -6.61
N GLU A 288 -5.13 10.65 -7.63
CA GLU A 288 -4.38 11.90 -7.65
C GLU A 288 -5.13 12.97 -6.83
N VAL A 289 -4.48 13.54 -5.83
CA VAL A 289 -5.08 14.61 -5.01
C VAL A 289 -4.80 15.97 -5.65
N PRO A 290 -5.80 16.85 -5.81
CA PRO A 290 -5.55 18.22 -6.24
C PRO A 290 -4.66 18.92 -5.22
N ILE A 291 -3.48 19.37 -5.64
CA ILE A 291 -2.54 20.10 -4.79
C ILE A 291 -2.83 21.60 -4.89
N ALA A 292 -2.92 22.29 -3.75
CA ALA A 292 -3.20 23.72 -3.72
C ALA A 292 -1.99 24.57 -4.17
N GLN A 293 -0.76 24.18 -3.78
CA GLN A 293 0.49 24.82 -4.21
C GLN A 293 1.65 23.82 -4.37
N PRO A 294 2.54 23.97 -5.39
CA PRO A 294 3.61 23.00 -5.67
C PRO A 294 4.60 22.75 -4.51
N VAL A 295 4.81 23.74 -3.64
CA VAL A 295 5.75 23.64 -2.52
C VAL A 295 5.22 22.80 -1.35
N ASP A 296 3.89 22.66 -1.24
CA ASP A 296 3.21 21.88 -0.21
C ASP A 296 2.75 20.51 -0.72
N ALA A 297 2.93 20.23 -2.01
CA ALA A 297 2.48 19.06 -2.74
C ALA A 297 2.72 17.73 -2.02
N LEU A 298 3.94 17.53 -1.52
CA LEU A 298 4.33 16.27 -0.90
C LEU A 298 3.71 16.08 0.48
N VAL A 299 3.65 17.15 1.28
CA VAL A 299 3.07 17.11 2.64
C VAL A 299 1.55 17.01 2.55
N GLU A 300 0.93 17.75 1.63
CA GLU A 300 -0.51 17.74 1.40
C GLU A 300 -0.98 16.40 0.84
N ALA A 301 -0.30 15.85 -0.17
CA ALA A 301 -0.65 14.53 -0.73
C ALA A 301 -0.46 13.40 0.29
N HIS A 302 0.49 13.54 1.22
CA HIS A 302 0.74 12.55 2.26
C HIS A 302 -0.12 12.73 3.54
N ASP A 303 -0.91 13.81 3.65
CA ASP A 303 -1.74 14.08 4.84
C ASP A 303 -2.91 13.09 4.96
N ILE A 304 -3.07 12.51 6.15
CA ILE A 304 -4.12 11.52 6.45
C ILE A 304 -5.54 12.06 6.25
N SER A 305 -5.75 13.37 6.35
CA SER A 305 -7.04 14.03 6.13
C SER A 305 -7.46 13.91 4.65
N ASN A 306 -6.52 14.04 3.72
CA ASN A 306 -6.78 13.84 2.29
C ASN A 306 -7.06 12.37 1.97
N TYR A 307 -6.36 11.45 2.64
CA TYR A 307 -6.63 10.02 2.55
C TYR A 307 -8.03 9.65 3.05
N ALA A 308 -8.54 10.33 4.08
CA ALA A 308 -9.92 10.12 4.54
C ALA A 308 -10.94 10.46 3.45
N LYS A 309 -10.68 11.49 2.62
CA LYS A 309 -11.56 11.79 1.48
C LYS A 309 -11.49 10.72 0.40
N THR A 310 -10.32 10.18 0.13
CA THR A 310 -10.15 9.07 -0.83
C THR A 310 -10.82 7.79 -0.32
N ALA A 311 -10.79 7.55 0.98
CA ALA A 311 -11.50 6.44 1.61
C ALA A 311 -13.03 6.55 1.45
N GLU A 312 -13.61 7.76 1.51
CA GLU A 312 -15.04 7.96 1.21
C GLU A 312 -15.39 7.55 -0.22
N LEU A 313 -14.57 7.97 -1.20
CA LEU A 313 -14.76 7.57 -2.60
C LEU A 313 -14.58 6.04 -2.76
N ALA A 314 -13.65 5.45 -2.01
CA ALA A 314 -13.42 4.02 -1.99
C ALA A 314 -14.60 3.25 -1.37
N ASP A 315 -15.29 3.80 -0.38
CA ASP A 315 -16.52 3.22 0.20
C ASP A 315 -17.67 3.21 -0.83
N ASP A 316 -17.77 4.24 -1.68
CA ASP A 316 -18.80 4.36 -2.72
C ASP A 316 -18.51 3.52 -3.99
N SER A 317 -17.28 3.04 -4.16
CA SER A 317 -16.88 2.28 -5.34
C SER A 317 -17.58 0.92 -5.43
N THR A 318 -17.91 0.55 -6.67
CA THR A 318 -18.50 -0.74 -7.03
C THR A 318 -17.55 -1.65 -7.82
N GLU A 319 -16.29 -1.24 -7.99
CA GLU A 319 -15.25 -2.09 -8.58
C GLU A 319 -15.16 -3.40 -7.78
N TYR A 320 -15.18 -4.53 -8.49
CA TYR A 320 -15.40 -5.84 -7.91
C TYR A 320 -14.32 -6.22 -6.89
N GLY A 321 -13.05 -6.03 -7.25
CA GLY A 321 -11.92 -6.37 -6.39
C GLY A 321 -11.92 -5.56 -5.09
N LEU A 322 -12.06 -4.24 -5.20
CA LEU A 322 -12.17 -3.34 -4.06
C LEU A 322 -13.39 -3.67 -3.18
N LYS A 323 -14.58 -3.78 -3.77
CA LYS A 323 -15.81 -4.08 -3.04
C LYS A 323 -15.67 -5.36 -2.21
N ARG A 324 -15.15 -6.43 -2.83
CA ARG A 324 -15.02 -7.74 -2.19
C ARG A 324 -14.07 -7.71 -1.00
N VAL A 325 -12.88 -7.13 -1.16
CA VAL A 325 -11.89 -7.06 -0.06
C VAL A 325 -12.37 -6.10 1.04
N ARG A 326 -12.97 -4.96 0.68
CA ARG A 326 -13.59 -4.01 1.61
C ARG A 326 -14.68 -4.67 2.44
N GLU A 327 -15.61 -5.40 1.82
CA GLU A 327 -16.69 -6.09 2.53
C GLU A 327 -16.16 -7.21 3.43
N GLN A 328 -15.15 -7.96 2.99
CA GLN A 328 -14.48 -8.98 3.80
C GLN A 328 -13.84 -8.38 5.07
N LEU A 329 -13.23 -7.20 4.95
CA LEU A 329 -12.67 -6.45 6.08
C LEU A 329 -13.77 -5.93 7.01
N LEU A 330 -14.70 -5.13 6.49
CA LEU A 330 -15.70 -4.43 7.28
C LEU A 330 -16.69 -5.39 7.95
N THR A 331 -17.05 -6.49 7.30
CA THR A 331 -17.90 -7.53 7.91
C THR A 331 -17.22 -8.25 9.08
N GLY A 332 -15.88 -8.32 9.05
CA GLY A 332 -15.10 -8.91 10.12
C GLY A 332 -14.85 -7.98 11.31
N ILE A 333 -15.00 -6.67 11.09
CA ILE A 333 -14.95 -5.67 12.15
C ILE A 333 -16.21 -5.80 13.03
N GLY A 334 -16.06 -5.56 14.33
CA GLY A 334 -17.13 -5.78 15.31
C GLY A 334 -18.36 -4.89 15.08
N ALA A 335 -19.40 -5.10 15.89
CA ALA A 335 -20.64 -4.31 15.87
C ALA A 335 -20.97 -3.75 17.27
N GLY A 336 -21.85 -2.75 17.30
CA GLY A 336 -22.33 -2.15 18.54
C GLY A 336 -21.32 -1.22 19.22
N VAL A 337 -21.52 -0.97 20.51
CA VAL A 337 -20.67 -0.07 21.31
C VAL A 337 -19.55 -0.88 21.97
N GLY A 338 -18.31 -0.47 21.73
CA GLY A 338 -17.10 -1.08 22.28
C GLY A 338 -16.33 -0.14 23.19
N GLU A 339 -15.23 -0.66 23.73
CA GLU A 339 -14.29 0.09 24.56
C GLU A 339 -13.14 0.61 23.69
N VAL A 340 -12.77 1.87 23.87
CA VAL A 340 -11.58 2.49 23.26
C VAL A 340 -10.57 2.78 24.35
N ARG A 341 -9.32 2.35 24.15
CA ARG A 341 -8.17 2.68 24.99
C ARG A 341 -7.12 3.39 24.15
N VAL A 342 -6.68 4.56 24.64
CA VAL A 342 -5.59 5.31 24.03
C VAL A 342 -4.32 5.03 24.84
N TYR A 343 -3.26 4.68 24.13
CA TYR A 343 -1.95 4.44 24.71
C TYR A 343 -0.97 5.51 24.25
N GLU A 344 -0.08 5.92 25.14
CA GLU A 344 1.15 6.64 24.83
C GLU A 344 2.29 5.63 24.80
N LEU A 345 2.95 5.53 23.64
CA LEU A 345 4.11 4.71 23.41
C LEU A 345 5.38 5.49 23.73
N SER A 346 6.34 4.83 24.37
CA SER A 346 7.67 5.38 24.56
C SER A 346 8.75 4.34 24.36
N ARG A 347 9.94 4.78 23.94
CA ARG A 347 11.19 4.02 23.90
C ARG A 347 12.09 4.48 25.05
N ASN A 348 12.60 3.51 25.81
CA ASN A 348 13.53 3.73 26.92
C ASN A 348 14.99 3.63 26.50
#